data_AF-A0ABD3MYZ2-F1
#
_entry.id   AF-A0ABD3MYZ2-F1
#
_cell.length_a   1.000
_cell.length_b   1.000
_cell.length_c   1.000
_cell.angle_alpha   90.00
_cell.angle_beta   90.00
_cell.angle_gamma   90.00
#
_symmetry.space_group_name_H-M   'P 1'
#
loop_
_entity.id
_entity.type
_entity.pdbx_description
1 polymer ?
#
loop_
_entity_poly.entity_id
_entity_poly.type
_entity_poly.pdbx_seq_one_letter_code
_entity_poly.pdbx_strand_id
1 'polypeptide(L)' 'MERWESNYRDLARYRQWHGNCDVPRRYGPYPTLGRWVRKQRNEFGRGRVSDERYERLREIGFWGPRGALLLHLRRHPAV' A
#
# COMPACT_ATOMS: atom_id res chain seq x y z
N MET A 1 -18.26 -7.67 -2.06
CA MET A 1 -16.79 -7.55 -2.12
C MET A 1 -16.36 -6.34 -1.31
N GLU A 2 -15.38 -6.50 -0.42
CA GLU A 2 -14.92 -5.44 0.46
C GLU A 2 -14.20 -4.34 -0.32
N ARG A 3 -14.50 -3.07 -0.02
CA ARG A 3 -13.87 -1.90 -0.66
C ARG A 3 -12.33 -1.90 -0.57
N TRP A 4 -11.76 -2.56 0.43
CA TRP A 4 -10.31 -2.66 0.59
C TRP A 4 -9.69 -3.53 -0.51
N GLU A 5 -10.24 -4.70 -0.78
CA GLU A 5 -9.76 -5.65 -1.78
C GLU A 5 -9.80 -5.05 -3.21
N SER A 6 -10.84 -4.28 -3.55
CA SER A 6 -10.90 -3.58 -4.84
C SER A 6 -9.76 -2.56 -5.00
N ASN A 7 -9.53 -1.73 -3.98
CA ASN A 7 -8.46 -0.73 -4.04
C ASN A 7 -7.06 -1.40 -4.05
N TYR A 8 -6.90 -2.54 -3.37
CA TYR A 8 -5.68 -3.32 -3.43
C TYR A 8 -5.38 -3.80 -4.85
N ARG A 9 -6.39 -4.36 -5.55
CA ARG A 9 -6.25 -4.79 -6.96
C ARG A 9 -5.93 -3.62 -7.89
N ASP A 10 -6.60 -2.49 -7.69
CA ASP A 10 -6.34 -1.27 -8.48
C ASP A 10 -4.94 -0.74 -8.23
N LEU A 11 -4.44 -0.78 -6.99
CA LEU A 11 -3.07 -0.41 -6.65
C LEU A 11 -2.05 -1.36 -7.26
N ALA A 12 -2.30 -2.67 -7.23
CA ALA A 12 -1.44 -3.68 -7.85
C ALA A 12 -1.37 -3.48 -9.37
N ARG A 13 -2.49 -3.11 -10.01
CA ARG A 13 -2.51 -2.73 -11.42
C ARG A 13 -1.73 -1.44 -11.64
N TYR A 14 -1.97 -0.41 -10.83
CA TYR A 14 -1.25 0.86 -10.93
C TYR A 14 0.28 0.65 -10.86
N ARG A 15 0.75 -0.17 -9.92
CA ARG A 15 2.16 -0.54 -9.80
C ARG A 15 2.71 -1.18 -11.07
N GLN A 16 1.97 -2.08 -11.70
CA GLN A 16 2.42 -2.72 -12.94
C GLN A 16 2.63 -1.70 -14.07
N TRP A 17 1.79 -0.65 -14.15
CA TRP A 17 1.91 0.38 -15.18
C TRP A 17 2.93 1.47 -14.85
N HIS A 18 3.07 1.86 -13.58
CA HIS A 18 3.87 3.02 -13.16
C HIS A 18 5.18 2.65 -12.45
N GLY A 19 5.38 1.37 -12.12
CA GLY A 19 6.54 0.86 -11.38
C GLY A 19 6.54 1.20 -9.88
N ASN A 20 5.56 1.97 -9.40
CA ASN A 20 5.49 2.43 -8.01
C ASN A 20 4.04 2.48 -7.50
N CYS A 21 3.87 2.80 -6.22
CA CYS A 21 2.56 2.93 -5.57
C CYS A 21 2.22 4.38 -5.18
N ASP A 22 2.89 5.37 -5.77
CA ASP A 22 2.66 6.79 -5.50
C ASP A 22 1.52 7.34 -6.37
N VAL A 23 0.32 6.86 -6.07
CA VAL A 23 -0.89 7.27 -6.79
C VAL A 23 -1.21 8.73 -6.44
N PRO A 24 -1.29 9.64 -7.44
CA PRO A 24 -1.71 11.02 -7.20
C PRO A 24 -3.08 11.09 -6.52
N ARG A 25 -3.26 12.05 -5.61
CA ARG A 25 -4.53 12.22 -4.87
C ARG A 25 -5.74 12.36 -5.79
N ARG A 26 -5.57 12.98 -6.96
CA ARG A 26 -6.56 13.07 -8.03
C ARG A 26 -6.05 12.30 -9.26
N TYR A 27 -5.98 10.98 -9.15
CA TYR A 27 -5.66 10.13 -10.28
C TYR A 27 -6.91 9.97 -11.15
N GLY A 28 -6.91 10.56 -12.35
CA GLY A 28 -8.07 10.64 -13.24
C GLY A 28 -8.78 9.30 -13.48
N PRO A 29 -8.06 8.19 -13.72
CA PRO A 29 -8.67 6.87 -13.90
C PRO A 29 -9.28 6.28 -12.62
N TYR A 30 -8.76 6.64 -11.44
CA TYR A 30 -9.22 6.11 -10.14
C TYR A 30 -9.19 7.20 -9.06
N PRO A 31 -10.20 8.10 -9.03
CA PRO A 31 -10.20 9.24 -8.11
C PRO A 31 -10.24 8.85 -6.62
N THR A 32 -10.63 7.61 -6.32
CA THR A 32 -10.67 7.05 -4.95
C THR A 32 -9.35 6.40 -4.53
N LEU A 33 -8.54 5.93 -5.48
CA LEU A 33 -7.33 5.16 -5.19
C LEU A 33 -6.26 6.00 -4.49
N GLY A 34 -5.99 7.21 -4.99
CA GLY A 34 -5.04 8.11 -4.35
C GLY A 34 -5.45 8.51 -2.92
N ARG A 35 -6.76 8.66 -2.67
CA ARG A 35 -7.28 8.90 -1.31
C ARG A 35 -7.09 7.67 -0.43
N TRP A 36 -7.31 6.48 -0.98
CA TRP A 36 -7.15 5.22 -0.26
C TRP A 36 -5.68 4.94 0.09
N VAL A 37 -4.74 5.16 -0.84
CA VAL A 37 -3.29 5.06 -0.60
C VAL A 37 -2.89 5.95 0.58
N ARG A 38 -3.29 7.23 0.56
CA ARG A 38 -3.03 8.15 1.67
C ARG A 38 -3.65 7.67 2.98
N LYS A 39 -4.85 7.10 2.93
CA LYS A 39 -5.50 6.51 4.11
C LYS A 39 -4.66 5.35 4.67
N GLN A 40 -4.17 4.42 3.84
CA GLN A 40 -3.35 3.30 4.32
C GLN A 40 -2.07 3.79 5.01
N ARG A 41 -1.39 4.81 4.46
CA ARG A 41 -0.22 5.44 5.11
C ARG A 41 -0.54 6.02 6.48
N ASN A 42 -1.66 6.75 6.57
CA ASN A 42 -2.10 7.37 7.82
C ASN A 42 -2.49 6.33 8.88
N GLU A 43 -3.22 5.28 8.49
CA GLU A 43 -3.62 4.22 9.41
C GLU A 43 -2.40 3.40 9.86
N PHE A 44 -1.41 3.17 8.99
CA PHE A 44 -0.15 2.52 9.37
C PHE A 44 0.61 3.33 10.41
N GLY A 45 0.77 4.64 10.21
CA GLY A 45 1.39 5.54 11.20
C GLY A 45 0.62 5.62 12.52
N ARG A 46 -0.64 5.18 12.55
CA ARG A 46 -1.48 5.08 13.75
C ARG A 46 -1.55 3.66 14.34
N GLY A 47 -0.86 2.68 13.76
CA GLY A 47 -0.93 1.28 14.19
C GLY A 47 -2.30 0.61 13.96
N ARG A 48 -3.07 1.07 12.96
CA ARG A 48 -4.45 0.62 12.69
C ARG A 48 -4.58 -0.25 11.42
N VAL A 49 -3.46 -0.69 10.88
CA VAL A 49 -3.41 -1.63 9.76
C VAL A 49 -3.19 -3.02 10.36
N SER A 50 -4.05 -3.98 10.02
CA SER A 50 -3.86 -5.37 10.43
C SER A 50 -2.64 -5.99 9.77
N ASP A 51 -2.04 -6.99 10.40
CA ASP A 51 -0.86 -7.68 9.89
C ASP A 51 -1.09 -8.25 8.49
N GLU A 52 -2.26 -8.85 8.24
CA GLU A 52 -2.65 -9.35 6.91
C GLU A 52 -2.61 -8.26 5.83
N ARG A 53 -3.19 -7.08 6.13
CA ARG A 53 -3.23 -5.95 5.19
C ARG A 53 -1.84 -5.34 5.01
N TYR A 54 -1.05 -5.33 6.08
CA TYR A 54 0.33 -4.87 6.03
C TYR A 54 1.16 -5.75 5.10
N GLU A 55 1.13 -7.08 5.27
CA GLU A 55 1.89 -8.02 4.45
C GLU A 55 1.46 -7.99 2.98
N ARG A 56 0.16 -7.97 2.69
CA ARG A 56 -0.33 -7.81 1.30
C ARG A 56 0.18 -6.53 0.63
N LEU A 57 0.15 -5.41 1.36
CA LEU A 57 0.68 -4.14 0.85
C LEU A 57 2.21 -4.19 0.72
N ARG A 58 2.90 -4.94 1.58
CA ARG A 58 4.36 -5.15 1.52
C ARG A 58 4.77 -5.94 0.28
N GLU A 59 4.05 -7.00 -0.06
CA GLU A 59 4.30 -7.81 -1.27
C GLU A 59 4.28 -6.97 -2.54
N ILE A 60 3.38 -5.99 -2.60
CA ILE A 60 3.31 -5.06 -3.73
C ILE A 60 4.30 -3.87 -3.60
N GLY A 61 5.25 -3.92 -2.68
CA GLY A 61 6.26 -2.87 -2.50
C GLY A 61 5.71 -1.56 -1.95
N PHE A 62 4.49 -1.54 -1.41
CA PHE A 62 3.86 -0.30 -0.93
C PHE A 62 4.74 0.40 0.11
N TRP A 63 5.28 -0.31 1.09
CA TRP A 63 5.96 0.30 2.24
C TRP A 63 7.43 0.73 2.04
N GLY A 64 8.08 0.40 0.91
CA GLY A 64 9.52 0.66 0.71
C GLY A 64 9.87 2.08 0.24
N PRO A 65 11.14 2.52 0.34
CA PRO A 65 11.58 3.81 -0.18
C PRO A 65 11.38 3.80 -1.71
N ARG A 66 10.45 4.63 -2.20
CA ARG A 66 10.02 4.68 -3.61
C ARG A 66 9.57 3.34 -4.22
N GLY A 67 9.00 2.42 -3.44
CA GLY A 67 8.45 1.15 -3.95
C GLY A 67 9.42 -0.03 -4.04
N ALA A 68 10.65 0.11 -3.54
CA ALA A 68 11.63 -0.96 -3.49
C ALA A 68 11.86 -1.40 -2.04
N LEU A 69 11.67 -2.68 -1.74
CA LEU A 69 12.13 -3.27 -0.49
C LEU A 69 13.66 -3.41 -0.59
N LEU A 70 14.42 -2.45 -0.09
CA LEU A 70 15.78 -2.75 0.38
C LEU A 70 15.69 -3.05 1.87
N LEU A 71 15.78 -4.35 2.17
CA LEU A 71 16.40 -4.91 3.37
C LEU A 71 15.98 -4.28 4.71
N HIS A 72 15.04 -4.92 5.40
CA HIS A 72 15.11 -5.18 6.86
C HIS A 72 14.27 -6.47 7.07
N LEU A 73 14.76 -7.66 7.44
CA LEU A 73 15.83 -8.03 8.37
C LEU A 73 15.97 -7.03 9.52
N ARG A 74 15.49 -7.46 10.69
CA ARG A 74 15.54 -6.77 12.00
C ARG A 74 14.42 -5.78 12.25
N ARG A 75 13.25 -6.31 12.66
CA ARG A 75 12.60 -6.02 13.96
C ARG A 75 11.12 -6.40 13.91
N HIS A 76 10.86 -7.70 14.02
CA HIS A 76 9.66 -8.19 14.69
C HIS A 76 10.10 -9.40 15.52
N PRO A 77 10.40 -9.24 16.82
CA PRO A 77 10.25 -10.37 17.72
C PRO A 77 8.74 -10.63 17.79
N ALA A 78 8.33 -11.79 17.29
CA ALA A 78 7.02 -12.32 17.63
C ALA A 78 6.98 -12.48 19.16
N VAL A 79 5.95 -11.89 19.78
CA VAL A 79 5.53 -12.23 21.14
C VAL A 79 4.86 -13.60 21.12
#